data_AF-A0AAU2ZNV0-F1
#
_entry.id   AF-A0AAU2ZNV0-F1
#
_cell.length_a   1.000
_cell.length_b   1.000
_cell.length_c   1.000
_cell.angle_alpha   90.00
_cell.angle_beta   90.00
_cell.angle_gamma   90.00
#
_symmetry.space_group_name_H-M   'P 1'
#
loop_
_entity.id
_entity.type
_entity.pdbx_description
1 polymer ?
#
loop_
_entity_poly.entity_id
_entity_poly.type
_entity_poly.pdbx_seq_one_letter_code
_entity_poly.pdbx_strand_id
1 'polypeptide(L)'
;MAEALPSCGTGRALCSEQGEIVHFHSEQDVDLHLTVPAILRFEDHLKNVTAVRMVPGSRWVTIRLEVDSDIDLLLTLVSFALHAHQSWPVPDDSPSPDCNDRRGMALPRRP
;
A
#
# COMPACT_ATOMS: atom_id res chain seq x y z
N MET A 1 3.87 5.27 -14.98
CA MET A 1 4.46 4.65 -13.77
C MET A 1 5.91 4.34 -14.05
N ALA A 2 6.76 4.42 -13.04
CA ALA A 2 8.17 4.04 -13.13
C ALA A 2 8.56 3.19 -11.91
N GLU A 3 9.49 2.26 -12.10
CA GLU A 3 10.13 1.56 -10.97
C GLU A 3 11.17 2.48 -10.33
N ALA A 4 11.24 2.50 -9.01
CA ALA A 4 12.17 3.30 -8.23
C ALA A 4 12.72 2.52 -7.04
N LEU A 5 13.81 3.04 -6.47
CA LEU A 5 14.27 2.61 -5.16
C LEU A 5 13.23 3.02 -4.11
N PRO A 6 12.71 2.08 -3.30
CA PRO A 6 11.71 2.40 -2.30
C PRO A 6 12.30 3.28 -1.20
N SER A 7 11.52 4.23 -0.69
CA SER A 7 11.88 5.10 0.44
C SER A 7 12.23 4.32 1.72
N CYS A 8 11.77 3.08 1.86
CA CYS A 8 12.11 2.19 2.97
C CYS A 8 13.48 1.50 2.82
N GLY A 9 14.12 1.60 1.66
CA GLY A 9 15.43 1.00 1.38
C GLY A 9 15.42 -0.52 1.17
N THR A 10 14.25 -1.17 1.16
CA THR A 10 14.11 -2.62 0.96
C THR A 10 13.15 -2.94 -0.18
N GLY A 11 13.61 -3.75 -1.14
CA GLY A 11 12.78 -4.25 -2.24
C GLY A 11 12.66 -3.28 -3.43
N ARG A 12 11.47 -3.22 -4.04
CA ARG A 12 11.18 -2.38 -5.22
C ARG A 12 9.95 -1.51 -4.99
N ALA A 13 9.96 -0.28 -5.51
CA ALA A 13 8.78 0.58 -5.54
C ALA A 13 8.28 0.83 -6.97
N LEU A 14 6.96 0.97 -7.12
CA LEU A 14 6.34 1.59 -8.29
C LEU A 14 5.80 2.95 -7.90
N CYS A 15 6.21 3.96 -8.67
CA CYS A 15 5.79 5.34 -8.49
C CYS A 15 4.86 5.79 -9.62
N SER A 16 3.83 6.56 -9.27
CA SER A 16 3.13 7.44 -10.19
C SER A 16 3.76 8.84 -10.18
N GLU A 17 3.22 9.75 -10.99
CA GLU A 17 3.60 11.16 -10.94
C GLU A 17 3.27 11.82 -9.59
N GLN A 18 2.37 11.22 -8.80
CA GLN A 18 2.00 11.68 -7.46
C GLN A 18 2.78 11.01 -6.32
N GLY A 19 3.81 10.19 -6.64
CA GLY A 19 4.66 9.53 -5.64
C GLY A 19 4.55 8.00 -5.64
N GLU A 20 5.03 7.39 -4.55
CA GLU A 20 5.06 5.93 -4.38
C GLU A 20 3.63 5.37 -4.26
N ILE A 21 3.31 4.35 -5.07
CA ILE A 21 2.00 3.68 -5.06
C ILE A 21 2.13 2.25 -4.55
N VAL A 22 3.16 1.50 -4.98
CA VAL A 22 3.32 0.08 -4.58
C VAL A 22 4.73 -0.16 -4.07
N HIS A 23 4.86 -0.81 -2.93
CA HIS A 23 6.13 -1.32 -2.40
C HIS A 23 6.10 -2.84 -2.33
N PHE A 24 7.03 -3.48 -3.02
CA PHE A 24 7.29 -4.90 -2.94
C PHE A 24 8.41 -5.13 -1.93
N HIS A 25 8.07 -5.50 -0.70
CA HIS A 25 9.06 -5.81 0.35
C HIS A 25 9.64 -7.21 0.18
N SER A 26 8.82 -8.15 -0.30
CA SER A 26 9.19 -9.50 -0.68
C SER A 26 8.40 -9.93 -1.94
N GLU A 27 8.55 -11.18 -2.37
CA GLU A 27 7.71 -11.72 -3.45
C GLU A 27 6.24 -11.90 -3.02
N GLN A 28 5.97 -11.91 -1.72
CA GLN A 28 4.67 -12.26 -1.15
C GLN A 28 3.99 -11.08 -0.47
N ASP A 29 4.71 -10.15 0.15
CA ASP A 29 4.10 -9.04 0.87
C ASP A 29 4.32 -7.73 0.11
N VAL A 30 3.20 -7.11 -0.26
CA VAL A 30 3.15 -5.89 -1.06
C VAL A 30 2.36 -4.83 -0.31
N ASP A 31 2.95 -3.66 -0.08
CA ASP A 31 2.22 -2.52 0.45
C ASP A 31 1.71 -1.65 -0.71
N LEU A 32 0.42 -1.35 -0.70
CA LEU A 32 -0.23 -0.44 -1.62
C LEU A 32 -0.62 0.84 -0.90
N HIS A 33 -0.19 1.99 -1.41
CA HIS A 33 -0.59 3.28 -0.91
C HIS A 33 -1.99 3.64 -1.42
N LEU A 34 -2.91 3.91 -0.49
CA LEU A 34 -4.25 4.38 -0.79
C LEU A 34 -4.48 5.73 -0.13
N THR A 35 -5.24 6.60 -0.80
CA THR A 35 -5.67 7.86 -0.20
C THR A 35 -6.63 7.59 0.96
N VAL A 36 -6.69 8.48 1.96
CA VAL A 36 -7.61 8.32 3.10
C VAL A 36 -9.08 8.17 2.65
N PRO A 37 -9.59 8.95 1.67
CA PRO A 37 -10.93 8.73 1.13
C PRO A 37 -11.12 7.35 0.49
N ALA A 38 -10.10 6.83 -0.20
CA ALA A 38 -10.12 5.49 -0.78
C ALA A 38 -10.20 4.41 0.31
N ILE A 39 -9.39 4.52 1.37
CA ILE A 39 -9.44 3.58 2.49
C ILE A 39 -10.82 3.59 3.15
N LEU A 40 -11.35 4.77 3.50
CA LEU A 40 -12.64 4.88 4.17
C LEU A 40 -13.80 4.35 3.31
N ARG A 41 -13.75 4.57 2.00
CA ARG A 41 -14.81 4.12 1.08
C ARG A 41 -14.85 2.59 0.94
N PHE A 42 -13.71 1.93 1.06
CA PHE A 42 -13.58 0.49 0.82
C PHE A 42 -13.20 -0.28 2.07
N GLU A 43 -13.17 0.36 3.23
CA GLU A 43 -12.69 -0.22 4.48
C GLU A 43 -13.41 -1.54 4.81
N ASP A 44 -14.73 -1.57 4.70
CA ASP A 44 -15.53 -2.76 4.96
C ASP A 44 -15.25 -3.88 3.93
N HIS A 45 -14.99 -3.54 2.68
CA HIS A 45 -14.65 -4.53 1.67
C HIS A 45 -13.25 -5.10 1.89
N LEU A 46 -12.26 -4.22 2.13
CA LEU A 46 -10.87 -4.60 2.39
C LEU A 46 -10.72 -5.45 3.66
N LYS A 47 -11.49 -5.17 4.72
CA LYS A 47 -11.52 -5.99 5.95
C LYS A 47 -12.00 -7.43 5.71
N ASN A 48 -12.82 -7.64 4.70
CA ASN A 48 -13.37 -8.97 4.38
C ASN A 48 -12.44 -9.79 3.48
N VAL A 49 -11.38 -9.19 2.94
CA VAL A 49 -10.41 -9.88 2.08
C VAL A 49 -9.26 -10.39 2.95
N THR A 50 -9.08 -11.70 3.02
CA THR A 50 -8.07 -12.35 3.87
C THR A 50 -6.63 -12.05 3.47
N ALA A 51 -6.39 -11.81 2.17
CA ALA A 51 -5.08 -11.40 1.65
C ALA A 51 -4.72 -9.96 2.06
N VAL A 52 -5.68 -9.16 2.54
CA VAL A 52 -5.50 -7.75 2.85
C VAL A 52 -5.33 -7.53 4.35
N ARG A 53 -4.29 -6.79 4.72
CA ARG A 53 -4.03 -6.33 6.08
C ARG A 53 -3.94 -4.81 6.10
N MET A 54 -4.84 -4.20 6.86
CA MET A 54 -4.82 -2.76 7.13
C MET A 54 -4.18 -2.48 8.49
N VAL A 55 -3.33 -1.46 8.54
CA VAL A 55 -2.71 -0.99 9.78
C VAL A 55 -3.38 0.33 10.20
N PRO A 56 -3.95 0.42 11.42
CA PRO A 56 -4.57 1.66 11.89
C PRO A 56 -3.60 2.84 11.82
N GLY A 57 -4.06 3.96 11.24
CA GLY A 57 -3.24 5.16 11.06
C GLY A 57 -2.16 5.04 9.99
N SER A 58 -2.17 3.98 9.18
CA SER A 58 -1.36 3.85 7.97
C SER A 58 -2.20 4.14 6.73
N ARG A 59 -1.58 4.76 5.72
CA ARG A 59 -2.14 4.89 4.37
C ARG A 59 -1.73 3.74 3.46
N TRP A 60 -0.91 2.82 3.98
CA TRP A 60 -0.47 1.63 3.30
C TRP A 60 -1.34 0.45 3.70
N VAL A 61 -1.78 -0.30 2.70
CA VAL A 61 -2.50 -1.56 2.86
C VAL A 61 -1.58 -2.68 2.39
N THR A 62 -1.30 -3.64 3.27
CA THR A 62 -0.45 -4.79 2.92
C THR A 62 -1.33 -5.87 2.27
N ILE A 63 -0.89 -6.39 1.14
CA ILE A 63 -1.53 -7.45 0.37
C ILE A 63 -0.55 -8.63 0.35
N ARG A 64 -1.03 -9.81 0.74
CA ARG A 64 -0.27 -11.06 0.67
C ARG A 64 -0.61 -11.76 -0.65
N LEU A 65 0.41 -12.01 -1.46
CA LEU A 65 0.32 -12.70 -2.75
C LEU A 65 0.61 -14.19 -2.54
N GLU A 66 -0.39 -14.92 -2.05
CA GLU A 66 -0.27 -16.37 -1.78
C GLU A 66 -0.81 -17.19 -2.97
N VAL A 67 -1.81 -16.67 -3.69
CA VAL A 67 -2.43 -17.31 -4.86
C VAL A 67 -2.56 -16.35 -6.04
N ASP A 68 -2.74 -16.89 -7.25
CA ASP A 68 -2.83 -16.09 -8.48
C ASP A 68 -3.95 -15.03 -8.42
N SER A 69 -5.07 -15.32 -7.76
CA SER A 69 -6.17 -14.35 -7.59
C SER A 69 -5.78 -13.13 -6.74
N ASP A 70 -4.75 -13.23 -5.91
CA ASP A 70 -4.24 -12.11 -5.13
C ASP A 70 -3.50 -11.11 -6.03
N ILE A 71 -2.91 -11.59 -7.13
CA ILE A 71 -2.28 -10.73 -8.15
C ILE A 71 -3.38 -9.93 -8.86
N ASP A 72 -4.49 -10.56 -9.24
CA ASP A 72 -5.63 -9.87 -9.84
C ASP A 72 -6.23 -8.81 -8.90
N LEU A 73 -6.32 -9.13 -7.61
CA LEU A 73 -6.71 -8.18 -6.57
C LEU A 73 -5.74 -7.00 -6.49
N LEU A 74 -4.43 -7.26 -6.46
CA LEU A 74 -3.41 -6.22 -6.45
C LEU A 74 -3.55 -5.30 -7.66
N LEU A 75 -3.67 -5.84 -8.87
CA LEU A 75 -3.82 -5.05 -10.10
C LEU A 75 -5.09 -4.18 -10.09
N THR A 76 -6.18 -4.72 -9.55
CA THR A 76 -7.44 -4.00 -9.38
C THR A 76 -7.26 -2.84 -8.41
N LEU A 77 -6.64 -3.08 -7.25
CA LEU A 77 -6.41 -2.07 -6.24
C LEU A 77 -5.39 -1.01 -6.67
N VAL A 78 -4.36 -1.38 -7.46
CA VAL A 78 -3.42 -0.42 -8.07
C VAL A 78 -4.15 0.50 -9.04
N SER A 79 -4.98 -0.05 -9.92
CA SER A 79 -5.78 0.74 -10.86
C SER A 79 -6.69 1.72 -10.12
N PHE A 80 -7.31 1.25 -9.03
CA PHE A 80 -8.13 2.07 -8.17
C PHE A 80 -7.32 3.15 -7.43
N ALA A 81 -6.14 2.81 -6.89
CA ALA A 81 -5.24 3.75 -6.24
C ALA A 81 -4.85 4.88 -7.19
N LEU A 82 -4.42 4.55 -8.41
CA LEU A 82 -4.09 5.53 -9.44
C LEU A 82 -5.27 6.46 -9.75
N HIS A 83 -6.47 5.90 -9.92
CA HIS A 83 -7.68 6.70 -10.16
C HIS A 83 -8.02 7.61 -8.98
N ALA A 84 -7.87 7.11 -7.74
CA ALA A 84 -8.12 7.87 -6.53
C ALA A 84 -7.11 9.02 -6.36
N HIS A 85 -5.83 8.79 -6.67
CA HIS A 85 -4.77 9.80 -6.64
C HIS A 85 -4.99 10.91 -7.70
N GLN A 86 -5.57 10.57 -8.85
CA GLN A 86 -5.96 11.56 -9.87
C GLN A 86 -7.21 12.37 -9.48
N SER A 87 -8.19 11.71 -8.85
CA SER A 87 -9.49 12.32 -8.52
C SER A 87 -9.46 13.12 -7.23
N TRP A 88 -8.55 12.77 -6.31
CA TRP A 88 -8.42 13.37 -4.98
C TRP A 88 -6.93 13.63 -4.71
N PRO A 89 -6.36 14.69 -5.30
CA PRO A 89 -4.96 15.04 -5.03
C PRO A 89 -4.79 15.31 -3.53
N VAL A 90 -4.03 14.44 -2.87
CA VAL A 90 -3.65 14.62 -1.46
C VAL A 90 -2.57 15.70 -1.42
N PRO A 91 -2.65 16.71 -0.55
CA PRO A 91 -1.57 17.68 -0.38
C PRO A 91 -0.28 16.97 0.05
N ASP A 92 0.78 17.22 -0.70
CA ASP A 92 2.09 16.56 -0.68
C ASP A 92 2.99 17.00 0.51
N ASP A 93 2.41 17.28 1.68
CA ASP A 93 3.15 17.85 2.83
C ASP A 93 3.42 16.85 3.97
N SER A 94 3.00 15.59 3.81
CA SER A 94 3.36 14.56 4.79
C SER A 94 4.52 13.76 4.22
N PRO A 95 5.68 13.67 4.90
CA PRO A 95 6.72 12.74 4.50
C PRO A 95 6.07 11.38 4.33
N SER A 96 6.30 10.74 3.17
CA SER A 96 5.69 9.46 2.80
C SER A 96 5.60 8.59 4.04
N PRO A 97 4.38 8.28 4.55
CA PRO A 97 4.27 7.59 5.82
C PRO A 97 5.07 6.31 5.70
N ASP A 98 5.93 6.03 6.69
CA ASP A 98 6.73 4.80 6.70
C ASP A 98 5.84 3.61 6.31
N CYS A 99 6.28 2.84 5.32
CA CYS A 99 5.59 1.63 4.86
C CYS A 99 5.31 0.69 6.04
N ASN A 100 4.37 -0.23 5.88
CA ASN A 100 3.96 -1.10 6.99
C ASN A 100 5.09 -2.03 7.45
N ASP A 101 6.07 -2.35 6.60
CA ASP A 101 7.26 -3.12 7.00
C ASP A 101 8.12 -2.36 8.03
N ARG A 102 8.38 -1.08 7.77
CA ARG A 102 9.14 -0.20 8.68
C ARG A 102 8.35 0.13 9.95
N ARG A 103 7.02 0.21 9.88
CA ARG A 103 6.14 0.31 11.07
C ARG A 103 6.06 -1.00 11.86
N GLY A 104 6.11 -2.14 11.19
CA GLY A 104 6.13 -3.48 11.81
C GLY A 104 7.41 -3.70 12.62
N MET A 105 8.54 -3.14 12.19
CA MET A 105 9.78 -3.08 12.97
C MET A 105 9.69 -2.16 14.20
N ALA A 106 8.77 -1.19 14.21
CA ALA A 106 8.60 -0.23 15.31
C ALA A 106 7.61 -0.72 16.40
N LEU A 107 6.80 -1.75 16.15
CA LEU A 107 6.03 -2.41 17.21
C LEU A 107 6.91 -3.45 17.91
N PRO A 108 7.09 -3.41 19.25
CA PRO A 108 7.81 -4.46 19.94
C PRO A 108 7.08 -5.78 19.73
N ARG A 109 7.82 -6.79 19.26
CA ARG A 109 7.40 -8.20 19.28
C ARG A 109 6.95 -8.50 20.70
N ARG A 110 5.65 -8.71 20.89
CA ARG A 110 5.11 -9.04 22.20
C ARG A 110 5.61 -10.45 22.58
N PRO A 111 6.13 -10.66 23.80
CA PRO A 111 6.73 -11.92 24.24
C PRO A 111 5.70 -13.07 24.31
#